data_AF-A0A9P6Y372-F1
#
_entry.id   AF-A0A9P6Y372-F1
#
_cell.length_a   1.000
_cell.length_b   1.000
_cell.length_c   1.000
_cell.angle_alpha   90.00
_cell.angle_beta   90.00
_cell.angle_gamma   90.00
#
_symmetry.space_group_name_H-M   'P 1'
#
loop_
_entity.id
_entity.type
_entity.pdbx_description
1 polymer ?
#
loop_
_entity_poly.entity_id
_entity_poly.type
_entity_poly.pdbx_seq_one_letter_code
_entity_poly.pdbx_strand_id
1 'polypeptide(L)'
;MLDEQERQKEQEQEATKKRRDSVMSETSFVNMEPEGPIEKTLKPYTVSREIEVDRERVLLTLIDTPGFQAEYLVDKQLHDIMKYIEHQFDLTLAEESKVKRNPKAVDTQVHCCLYFMDPKKSSLDEYDIRILKRLSNRVNVIPVIGKADQLTLAQKNRLKPRIIQDIYNKIPIYGIPTQEDEEDEDEDDDEDEDSIKKPENLTEFIAQFNYDEEDQETQIILDYLKVIPFTFISYEDEPDTGKPIEIPDVPLGRDFGWGTIDCLSQIYSDFTQLKQVLLSSHRRFLQLDTVERYYEQYRTEKLTFKRATKLKSMDLSSQKILKDLKDL
;
A
#
# COMPACT_ATOMS: atom_id res chain seq x y z
N MET A 1 -5.83 -45.04 27.40
CA MET A 1 -5.95 -43.68 27.97
C MET A 1 -5.09 -42.65 27.23
N LEU A 2 -3.87 -42.97 26.80
CA LEU A 2 -3.03 -42.05 26.01
C LEU A 2 -3.55 -41.83 24.58
N ASP A 3 -3.94 -42.88 23.86
CA ASP A 3 -4.48 -42.79 22.48
C ASP A 3 -5.81 -42.03 22.34
N GLU A 4 -6.52 -41.83 23.45
CA GLU A 4 -7.80 -41.12 23.46
C GLU A 4 -7.59 -39.62 23.65
N GLN A 5 -6.54 -39.23 24.39
CA GLN A 5 -6.11 -37.85 24.53
C GLN A 5 -5.42 -37.30 23.28
N GLU A 6 -4.67 -38.14 22.55
CA GLU A 6 -4.08 -37.72 21.26
C GLU A 6 -5.15 -37.50 20.19
N ARG A 7 -6.15 -38.39 20.10
CA ARG A 7 -7.28 -38.21 19.17
C ARG A 7 -8.13 -36.98 19.48
N GLN A 8 -8.33 -36.65 20.76
CA GLN A 8 -9.03 -35.42 21.15
C GLN A 8 -8.23 -34.16 20.79
N LYS A 9 -6.90 -34.17 20.97
CA LYS A 9 -6.02 -33.06 20.57
C LYS A 9 -5.96 -32.88 19.05
N GLU A 10 -5.93 -33.95 18.28
CA GLU A 10 -5.96 -33.88 16.82
C GLU A 10 -7.30 -33.33 16.32
N GLN A 11 -8.43 -33.77 16.89
CA GLN A 11 -9.75 -33.26 16.53
C GLN A 11 -9.93 -31.78 16.90
N GLU A 12 -9.36 -31.34 18.02
CA GLU A 12 -9.42 -29.93 18.45
C GLU A 12 -8.50 -29.03 17.60
N GLN A 13 -7.33 -29.53 17.18
CA GLN A 13 -6.46 -28.86 16.20
C GLN A 13 -7.09 -28.79 14.81
N GLU A 14 -7.78 -29.85 14.39
CA GLU A 14 -8.46 -29.88 13.09
C GLU A 14 -9.70 -28.97 13.08
N ALA A 15 -10.43 -28.88 14.20
CA ALA A 15 -11.56 -27.97 14.37
C ALA A 15 -11.13 -26.49 14.45
N THR A 16 -10.00 -26.19 15.09
CA THR A 16 -9.44 -24.83 15.13
C THR A 16 -8.83 -24.42 13.79
N LYS A 17 -8.24 -25.36 13.03
CA LYS A 17 -7.82 -25.15 11.64
C LYS A 17 -9.02 -24.91 10.72
N LYS A 18 -10.06 -25.74 10.79
CA LYS A 18 -11.32 -25.54 10.04
C LYS A 18 -12.03 -24.23 10.38
N ARG A 19 -12.00 -23.79 11.64
CA ARG A 19 -12.53 -22.46 12.04
C ARG A 19 -11.67 -21.31 11.53
N ARG A 20 -10.34 -21.43 11.52
CA ARG A 20 -9.44 -20.43 10.90
C ARG A 20 -9.64 -20.34 9.39
N ASP A 21 -9.73 -21.48 8.71
CA ASP A 21 -9.94 -21.57 7.27
C ASP A 21 -11.34 -21.06 6.88
N SER A 22 -12.37 -21.31 7.70
CA SER A 22 -13.73 -20.79 7.48
C SER A 22 -13.86 -19.28 7.69
N VAL A 23 -13.08 -18.67 8.60
CA VAL A 23 -13.05 -17.21 8.78
C VAL A 23 -12.20 -16.52 7.69
N MET A 24 -11.23 -17.23 7.11
CA MET A 24 -10.44 -16.74 5.96
C MET A 24 -11.18 -16.87 4.62
N SER A 25 -12.17 -17.77 4.53
CA SER A 25 -13.04 -17.93 3.37
C SER A 25 -13.96 -16.73 3.10
N GLU A 26 -14.22 -15.86 4.08
CA GLU A 26 -15.09 -14.68 3.89
C GLU A 26 -14.35 -13.49 3.25
N THR A 27 -13.01 -13.48 3.28
CA THR A 27 -12.14 -12.46 2.69
C THR A 27 -11.28 -13.00 1.55
N SER A 28 -11.78 -13.99 0.80
CA SER A 28 -11.04 -14.57 -0.33
C SER A 28 -10.97 -13.58 -1.48
N PHE A 29 -9.78 -13.05 -1.76
CA PHE A 29 -9.48 -12.34 -2.99
C PHE A 29 -9.55 -13.36 -4.12
N VAL A 30 -10.42 -13.12 -5.11
CA VAL A 30 -10.63 -14.07 -6.21
C VAL A 30 -9.64 -13.71 -7.33
N ASN A 31 -8.95 -14.70 -7.90
CA ASN A 31 -8.26 -14.49 -9.18
C ASN A 31 -9.32 -14.50 -10.29
N MET A 32 -9.57 -13.35 -10.90
CA MET A 32 -10.57 -13.20 -11.96
C MET A 32 -9.95 -12.48 -13.15
N GLU A 33 -10.03 -13.06 -14.33
CA GLU A 33 -9.84 -12.31 -15.58
C GLU A 33 -11.17 -11.62 -15.89
N PRO A 34 -11.22 -10.28 -15.99
CA PRO A 34 -12.46 -9.60 -16.33
C PRO A 34 -12.81 -9.89 -17.80
N GLU A 35 -13.70 -10.85 -18.02
CA GLU A 35 -14.38 -11.06 -19.30
C GLU A 35 -15.67 -10.22 -19.32
N GLY A 36 -15.65 -9.07 -20.00
CA GLY A 36 -16.80 -8.18 -20.18
C GLY A 36 -16.64 -6.78 -19.54
N PRO A 37 -17.71 -5.96 -19.54
CA PRO A 37 -17.69 -4.63 -18.93
C PRO A 37 -17.40 -4.70 -17.43
N ILE A 38 -16.55 -3.79 -16.94
CA ILE A 38 -16.10 -3.77 -15.55
C ILE A 38 -17.28 -3.39 -14.63
N GLU A 39 -17.79 -4.37 -13.88
CA GLU A 39 -18.83 -4.13 -12.87
C GLU A 39 -18.24 -3.55 -11.58
N LYS A 40 -19.10 -2.99 -10.72
CA LYS A 40 -18.67 -2.46 -9.43
C LYS A 40 -18.07 -3.57 -8.57
N THR A 41 -16.84 -3.38 -8.12
CA THR A 41 -16.11 -4.30 -7.26
C THR A 41 -16.82 -4.46 -5.91
N LEU A 42 -17.43 -5.64 -5.69
CA LEU A 42 -18.10 -5.98 -4.42
C LEU A 42 -17.18 -6.72 -3.44
N LYS A 43 -16.26 -7.50 -3.97
CA LYS A 43 -15.24 -8.23 -3.23
C LYS A 43 -13.89 -7.93 -3.87
N PRO A 44 -12.82 -7.89 -3.07
CA PRO A 44 -11.53 -7.61 -3.65
C PRO A 44 -11.09 -8.79 -4.52
N TYR A 45 -10.37 -8.51 -5.60
CA TYR A 45 -9.90 -9.51 -6.55
C TYR A 45 -8.50 -9.17 -7.03
N THR A 46 -7.79 -10.17 -7.53
CA THR A 46 -6.41 -10.05 -7.97
C THR A 46 -6.28 -10.46 -9.44
N VAL A 47 -5.54 -9.67 -10.20
CA VAL A 47 -5.25 -9.94 -11.62
C VAL A 47 -3.74 -9.89 -11.81
N SER A 48 -3.15 -11.03 -12.19
CA SER A 48 -1.72 -11.10 -12.47
C SER A 48 -1.49 -11.20 -13.98
N ARG A 49 -0.60 -10.37 -14.51
CA ARG A 49 -0.25 -10.35 -15.93
C ARG A 49 1.24 -10.18 -16.13
N GLU A 50 1.82 -11.00 -17.00
CA GLU A 50 3.19 -10.80 -17.44
C GLU A 50 3.25 -9.65 -18.45
N ILE A 51 4.08 -8.66 -18.17
CA ILE A 51 4.32 -7.50 -19.02
C ILE A 51 5.83 -7.37 -19.29
N GLU A 52 6.19 -6.72 -20.39
CA GLU A 52 7.57 -6.35 -20.68
C GLU A 52 7.73 -4.85 -20.44
N VAL A 53 8.58 -4.48 -19.49
CA VAL A 53 8.90 -3.09 -19.14
C VAL A 53 10.42 -2.93 -19.25
N ASP A 54 10.89 -1.97 -20.04
CA ASP A 54 12.32 -1.68 -20.22
C ASP A 54 13.17 -2.90 -20.62
N ARG A 55 12.59 -3.81 -21.43
CA ARG A 55 13.16 -5.11 -21.88
C ARG A 55 13.30 -6.16 -20.78
N GLU A 56 12.70 -5.93 -19.63
CA GLU A 56 12.58 -6.90 -18.55
C GLU A 56 11.17 -7.49 -18.51
N ARG A 57 11.08 -8.80 -18.27
CA ARG A 57 9.79 -9.46 -18.03
C ARG A 57 9.40 -9.30 -16.57
N VAL A 58 8.23 -8.70 -16.34
CA VAL A 58 7.70 -8.36 -15.03
C VAL A 58 6.35 -9.02 -14.86
N LEU A 59 6.12 -9.69 -13.73
CA LEU A 59 4.79 -10.13 -13.33
C LEU A 59 4.11 -8.99 -12.57
N LEU A 60 3.17 -8.30 -13.22
CA LEU A 60 2.38 -7.26 -12.59
C LEU A 60 1.12 -7.89 -11.96
N THR A 61 0.95 -7.74 -10.65
CA THR A 61 -0.28 -8.14 -9.96
C THR A 61 -1.04 -6.90 -9.53
N LEU A 62 -2.24 -6.72 -10.07
CA LEU A 62 -3.17 -5.67 -9.70
C LEU A 62 -4.17 -6.23 -8.67
N ILE A 63 -4.35 -5.51 -7.58
CA ILE A 63 -5.23 -5.89 -6.48
C ILE A 63 -6.31 -4.83 -6.41
N ASP A 64 -7.52 -5.17 -6.85
CA ASP A 64 -8.64 -4.26 -6.79
C ASP A 64 -9.41 -4.48 -5.48
N THR A 65 -9.91 -3.38 -4.91
CA THR A 65 -10.60 -3.37 -3.63
C THR A 65 -11.98 -2.73 -3.76
N PRO A 66 -12.98 -3.20 -3.01
CA PRO A 66 -14.26 -2.52 -2.97
C PRO A 66 -14.06 -1.10 -2.42
N GLY A 67 -14.71 -0.11 -3.02
CA GLY A 67 -14.61 1.28 -2.58
C GLY A 67 -15.02 1.45 -1.11
N PHE A 68 -14.33 2.35 -0.41
CA PHE A 68 -14.70 2.72 0.96
C PHE A 68 -16.13 3.25 0.98
N GLN A 69 -16.97 2.64 1.83
CA GLN A 69 -18.34 3.08 2.05
C GLN A 69 -18.39 4.11 3.18
N ALA A 70 -19.38 5.00 3.14
CA ALA A 70 -19.48 6.07 4.13
C ALA A 70 -19.83 5.55 5.55
N GLU A 71 -19.36 6.32 6.53
CA GLU A 71 -19.69 6.32 7.97
C GLU A 71 -19.10 5.20 8.85
N TYR A 72 -19.77 4.06 9.03
CA TYR A 72 -19.46 3.14 10.14
C TYR A 72 -18.64 1.90 9.72
N LEU A 73 -18.51 1.65 8.42
CA LEU A 73 -17.81 0.47 7.90
C LEU A 73 -16.35 0.73 7.54
N VAL A 74 -15.91 1.99 7.49
CA VAL A 74 -14.56 2.38 7.07
C VAL A 74 -13.50 1.67 7.90
N ASP A 75 -13.64 1.66 9.24
CA ASP A 75 -12.65 1.03 10.12
C ASP A 75 -12.59 -0.50 9.91
N LYS A 76 -13.73 -1.15 9.60
CA LYS A 76 -13.77 -2.57 9.27
C LYS A 76 -13.12 -2.85 7.92
N GLN A 77 -13.48 -2.10 6.88
CA GLN A 77 -12.91 -2.24 5.54
C GLN A 77 -11.40 -2.00 5.56
N LEU A 78 -10.95 -0.97 6.28
CA LEU A 78 -9.54 -0.67 6.50
C LEU A 78 -8.83 -1.81 7.22
N HIS A 79 -9.46 -2.40 8.26
CA HIS A 79 -8.91 -3.57 8.93
C HIS A 79 -8.77 -4.77 7.99
N ASP A 80 -9.77 -5.03 7.15
CA ASP A 80 -9.75 -6.14 6.19
C ASP A 80 -8.63 -5.97 5.15
N ILE A 81 -8.42 -4.74 4.63
CA ILE A 81 -7.32 -4.41 3.71
C ILE A 81 -5.95 -4.57 4.40
N MET A 82 -5.80 -4.03 5.62
CA MET A 82 -4.55 -4.16 6.38
C MET A 82 -4.22 -5.62 6.67
N LYS A 83 -5.22 -6.40 7.06
CA LYS A 83 -5.07 -7.83 7.31
C LYS A 83 -4.65 -8.58 6.04
N TYR A 84 -5.13 -8.16 4.88
CA TYR A 84 -4.69 -8.74 3.61
C TYR A 84 -3.20 -8.45 3.33
N ILE A 85 -2.75 -7.20 3.53
CA ILE A 85 -1.33 -6.84 3.38
C ILE A 85 -0.46 -7.64 4.35
N GLU A 86 -0.84 -7.68 5.63
CA GLU A 86 -0.14 -8.48 6.66
C GLU A 86 -0.15 -9.98 6.36
N HIS A 87 -1.22 -10.47 5.72
CA HIS A 87 -1.29 -11.87 5.28
C HIS A 87 -0.25 -12.18 4.20
N GLN A 88 0.00 -11.26 3.25
CA GLN A 88 1.07 -11.44 2.26
C GLN A 88 2.45 -11.52 2.94
N PHE A 89 2.71 -10.67 3.93
CA PHE A 89 3.93 -10.76 4.73
C PHE A 89 4.03 -12.07 5.52
N ASP A 90 2.93 -12.57 6.08
CA ASP A 90 2.89 -13.88 6.75
C ASP A 90 3.24 -15.03 5.79
N LEU A 91 2.81 -14.96 4.52
CA LEU A 91 3.15 -15.97 3.50
C LEU A 91 4.66 -15.97 3.20
N THR A 92 5.26 -14.79 2.99
CA THR A 92 6.70 -14.65 2.78
C THR A 92 7.48 -15.14 4.00
N LEU A 93 7.09 -14.73 5.20
CA LEU A 93 7.74 -15.15 6.45
C LEU A 93 7.64 -16.67 6.67
N ALA A 94 6.51 -17.28 6.30
CA ALA A 94 6.32 -18.72 6.38
C ALA A 94 7.24 -19.45 5.40
N GLU A 95 7.47 -18.91 4.19
CA GLU A 95 8.41 -19.46 3.21
C GLU A 95 9.86 -19.32 3.68
N GLU A 96 10.26 -18.16 4.20
CA GLU A 96 11.60 -17.92 4.76
C GLU A 96 11.93 -18.84 5.94
N SER A 97 10.91 -19.18 6.73
CA SER A 97 11.02 -20.06 7.89
C SER A 97 11.20 -21.54 7.51
N LYS A 98 10.98 -21.94 6.25
CA LYS A 98 11.14 -23.34 5.82
C LYS A 98 12.63 -23.72 5.76
N VAL A 99 12.92 -24.95 6.19
CA VAL A 99 14.29 -25.52 6.17
C VAL A 99 14.78 -25.76 4.74
N LYS A 100 13.89 -26.23 3.84
CA LYS A 100 14.16 -26.32 2.40
C LYS A 100 13.38 -25.21 1.71
N ARG A 101 14.09 -24.12 1.41
CA ARG A 101 13.53 -22.94 0.76
C ARG A 101 13.36 -23.19 -0.72
N ASN A 102 12.28 -22.71 -1.32
CA ASN A 102 12.12 -22.71 -2.76
C ASN A 102 12.77 -21.44 -3.35
N PRO A 103 13.87 -21.54 -4.14
CA PRO A 103 14.50 -20.37 -4.75
C PRO A 103 13.64 -19.71 -5.84
N LYS A 104 12.52 -20.35 -6.23
CA LYS A 104 11.55 -19.82 -7.20
C LYS A 104 10.27 -19.30 -6.54
N ALA A 105 10.28 -19.01 -5.24
CA ALA A 105 9.14 -18.39 -4.59
C ALA A 105 8.84 -17.04 -5.26
N VAL A 106 7.58 -16.84 -5.65
CA VAL A 106 7.14 -15.60 -6.27
C VAL A 106 6.83 -14.61 -5.15
N ASP A 107 7.29 -13.38 -5.30
CA ASP A 107 6.94 -12.30 -4.40
C ASP A 107 5.46 -11.94 -4.54
N THR A 108 4.75 -11.90 -3.42
CA THR A 108 3.31 -11.59 -3.32
C THR A 108 3.06 -10.32 -2.50
N GLN A 109 4.12 -9.66 -2.04
CA GLN A 109 4.03 -8.44 -1.24
C GLN A 109 3.42 -7.30 -2.05
N VAL A 110 2.69 -6.43 -1.35
CA VAL A 110 2.10 -5.24 -1.95
C VAL A 110 3.12 -4.11 -1.91
N HIS A 111 3.73 -3.80 -3.06
CA HIS A 111 4.79 -2.79 -3.12
C HIS A 111 4.28 -1.34 -3.14
N CYS A 112 3.04 -1.12 -3.60
CA CYS A 112 2.46 0.20 -3.72
C CYS A 112 0.93 0.14 -3.61
N CYS A 113 0.34 1.14 -2.94
CA CYS A 113 -1.09 1.34 -2.79
C CYS A 113 -1.50 2.70 -3.39
N LEU A 114 -2.28 2.68 -4.46
CA LEU A 114 -2.85 3.90 -5.04
C LEU A 114 -4.10 4.31 -4.26
N TYR A 115 -4.04 5.46 -3.58
CA TYR A 115 -5.19 5.99 -2.86
C TYR A 115 -5.95 7.01 -3.71
N PHE A 116 -7.16 6.64 -4.15
CA PHE A 116 -8.02 7.51 -4.96
C PHE A 116 -8.84 8.46 -4.09
N MET A 117 -8.56 9.75 -4.20
CA MET A 117 -9.31 10.83 -3.56
C MET A 117 -10.42 11.34 -4.49
N ASP A 118 -11.54 11.75 -3.88
CA ASP A 118 -12.66 12.35 -4.61
C ASP A 118 -12.32 13.80 -5.01
N PRO A 119 -12.38 14.15 -6.32
CA PRO A 119 -12.09 15.50 -6.79
C PRO A 119 -13.09 16.55 -6.28
N LYS A 120 -14.28 16.15 -5.81
CA LYS A 120 -15.28 17.09 -5.29
C LYS A 120 -14.88 17.71 -3.96
N LYS A 121 -13.99 17.07 -3.22
CA LYS A 121 -13.54 17.53 -1.91
C LYS A 121 -12.54 18.67 -2.08
N SER A 122 -12.70 19.73 -1.28
CA SER A 122 -11.81 20.89 -1.30
C SER A 122 -10.53 20.71 -0.46
N SER A 123 -10.53 19.72 0.42
CA SER A 123 -9.47 19.35 1.38
C SER A 123 -9.59 17.86 1.71
N LEU A 124 -8.58 17.30 2.37
CA LEU A 124 -8.65 15.92 2.86
C LEU A 124 -9.61 15.82 4.05
N ASP A 125 -10.54 14.87 3.99
CA ASP A 125 -11.42 14.60 5.13
C ASP A 125 -10.66 13.88 6.26
N GLU A 126 -11.18 13.99 7.47
CA GLU A 126 -10.63 13.26 8.64
C GLU A 126 -10.60 11.74 8.40
N TYR A 127 -11.56 11.21 7.64
CA TYR A 127 -11.59 9.80 7.25
C TYR A 127 -10.42 9.44 6.33
N ASP A 128 -10.17 10.25 5.29
CA ASP A 128 -9.06 10.04 4.36
C ASP A 128 -7.73 10.10 5.11
N ILE A 129 -7.57 11.08 6.00
CA ILE A 129 -6.36 11.21 6.85
C ILE A 129 -6.17 9.96 7.71
N ARG A 130 -7.23 9.45 8.36
CA ARG A 130 -7.16 8.24 9.18
C ARG A 130 -6.77 7.01 8.37
N ILE A 131 -7.35 6.84 7.19
CA ILE A 131 -7.06 5.72 6.28
C ILE A 131 -5.60 5.79 5.84
N LEU A 132 -5.18 6.94 5.30
CA LEU A 132 -3.83 7.17 4.80
C LEU A 132 -2.79 6.94 5.90
N LYS A 133 -3.00 7.49 7.10
CA LYS A 133 -2.09 7.32 8.25
C LYS A 133 -1.95 5.87 8.72
N ARG A 134 -2.97 5.04 8.51
CA ARG A 134 -2.91 3.62 8.90
C ARG A 134 -2.33 2.75 7.80
N LEU A 135 -2.65 3.03 6.54
CA LEU A 135 -2.10 2.32 5.38
C LEU A 135 -0.61 2.59 5.22
N SER A 136 -0.18 3.85 5.42
CA SER A 136 1.22 4.25 5.29
C SER A 136 2.19 3.44 6.14
N ASN A 137 1.75 2.89 7.27
CA ASN A 137 2.62 2.12 8.17
C ASN A 137 2.94 0.72 7.65
N ARG A 138 2.28 0.25 6.59
CA ARG A 138 2.46 -1.12 6.06
C ARG A 138 2.67 -1.17 4.54
N VAL A 139 2.43 -0.08 3.82
CA VAL A 139 2.57 -0.03 2.37
C VAL A 139 2.89 1.38 1.90
N ASN A 140 3.64 1.49 0.81
CA ASN A 140 3.86 2.74 0.10
C ASN A 140 2.59 3.28 -0.53
N VAL A 141 2.00 4.28 0.10
CA VAL A 141 0.79 4.92 -0.40
C VAL A 141 1.15 6.02 -1.40
N ILE A 142 0.48 6.07 -2.56
CA ILE A 142 0.60 7.16 -3.53
C ILE A 142 -0.77 7.84 -3.66
N PRO A 143 -0.89 9.14 -3.34
CA PRO A 143 -2.15 9.86 -3.43
C PRO A 143 -2.47 10.21 -4.90
N VAL A 144 -3.66 9.81 -5.35
CA VAL A 144 -4.17 10.06 -6.71
C VAL A 144 -5.54 10.73 -6.62
N ILE A 145 -5.73 11.84 -7.35
CA ILE A 145 -7.04 12.47 -7.52
C ILE A 145 -7.72 11.80 -8.72
N GLY A 146 -8.78 11.05 -8.46
CA GLY A 146 -9.58 10.42 -9.51
C GLY A 146 -10.47 11.41 -10.25
N LYS A 147 -10.98 11.01 -11.42
CA LYS A 147 -11.98 11.77 -12.21
C LYS A 147 -11.61 13.26 -12.35
N ALA A 148 -10.36 13.53 -12.72
CA ALA A 148 -9.85 14.89 -12.81
C ALA A 148 -10.55 15.75 -13.87
N ASP A 149 -11.30 15.12 -14.79
CA ASP A 149 -12.22 15.75 -15.74
C ASP A 149 -13.33 16.57 -15.06
N GLN A 150 -13.62 16.32 -13.78
CA GLN A 150 -14.59 17.11 -12.99
C GLN A 150 -14.02 18.43 -12.48
N LEU A 151 -12.70 18.64 -12.59
CA LEU A 151 -12.02 19.82 -12.08
C LEU A 151 -11.61 20.75 -13.23
N THR A 152 -11.84 22.04 -13.03
CA THR A 152 -11.19 23.05 -13.88
C THR A 152 -9.70 23.13 -13.56
N LEU A 153 -8.89 23.61 -14.51
CA LEU A 153 -7.45 23.80 -14.31
C LEU A 153 -7.15 24.72 -13.10
N ALA A 154 -7.96 25.76 -12.90
CA ALA A 154 -7.84 26.65 -11.75
C ALA A 154 -8.16 25.96 -10.41
N GLN A 155 -9.13 25.05 -10.39
CA GLN A 155 -9.43 24.24 -9.20
C GLN A 155 -8.31 23.22 -8.93
N LYS A 156 -7.82 22.53 -9.96
CA LYS A 156 -6.67 21.60 -9.87
C LYS A 156 -5.46 22.28 -9.24
N ASN A 157 -5.08 23.47 -9.73
CA ASN A 157 -3.92 24.23 -9.24
C ASN A 157 -4.10 24.75 -7.80
N ARG A 158 -5.34 24.87 -7.31
CA ARG A 158 -5.63 25.25 -5.91
C ARG A 158 -5.74 24.04 -4.99
N LEU A 159 -6.21 22.90 -5.49
CA LEU A 159 -6.46 21.69 -4.72
C LEU A 159 -5.17 20.93 -4.42
N LYS A 160 -4.29 20.75 -5.40
CA LYS A 160 -3.00 20.05 -5.24
C LYS A 160 -2.18 20.57 -4.03
N PRO A 161 -1.85 21.87 -3.93
CA PRO A 161 -1.02 22.36 -2.82
C PRO A 161 -1.69 22.20 -1.45
N ARG A 162 -3.03 22.31 -1.38
CA ARG A 162 -3.77 22.09 -0.12
C ARG A 162 -3.68 20.64 0.35
N ILE A 163 -3.89 19.69 -0.56
CA ILE A 163 -3.78 18.26 -0.24
C ILE A 163 -2.36 17.92 0.22
N ILE A 164 -1.33 18.45 -0.47
CA ILE A 164 0.07 18.24 -0.08
C ILE A 164 0.35 18.79 1.32
N GLN A 165 -0.14 20.00 1.63
CA GLN A 165 0.03 20.60 2.95
C GLN A 165 -0.66 19.78 4.05
N ASP A 166 -1.86 19.25 3.77
CA ASP A 166 -2.57 18.38 4.71
C ASP A 166 -1.84 17.04 4.92
N ILE A 167 -1.21 16.50 3.87
CA ILE A 167 -0.44 15.25 3.90
C ILE A 167 0.86 15.42 4.68
N TYR A 168 1.67 16.41 4.30
CA TYR A 168 3.02 16.63 4.82
C TYR A 168 3.06 16.74 6.35
N ASN A 169 2.03 17.35 6.93
CA ASN A 169 1.94 17.56 8.38
C ASN A 169 1.43 16.35 9.17
N LYS A 170 0.75 15.39 8.54
CA LYS A 170 -0.08 14.41 9.26
C LYS A 170 0.19 12.95 8.91
N ILE A 171 0.78 12.68 7.74
CA ILE A 171 0.85 11.34 7.15
C ILE A 171 2.25 11.10 6.58
N PRO A 172 2.94 10.02 7.00
CA PRO A 172 4.16 9.58 6.34
C PRO A 172 3.78 8.96 4.99
N ILE A 173 4.08 9.62 3.88
CA ILE A 173 3.81 9.09 2.53
C ILE A 173 5.16 8.76 1.88
N TYR A 174 5.17 7.81 0.96
CA TYR A 174 6.35 7.46 0.17
C TYR A 174 7.07 8.70 -0.36
N GLY A 175 8.39 8.76 -0.13
CA GLY A 175 9.26 9.85 -0.55
C GLY A 175 9.30 11.07 0.39
N ILE A 176 8.42 11.16 1.39
CA ILE A 176 8.47 12.23 2.40
C ILE A 176 9.24 11.72 3.62
N PRO A 177 10.28 12.41 4.09
CA PRO A 177 11.03 12.01 5.27
C PRO A 177 10.12 11.99 6.50
N THR A 178 10.16 10.88 7.19
CA THR A 178 9.47 10.63 8.45
C THR A 178 10.37 11.01 9.61
N GLN A 179 9.77 11.29 10.78
CA GLN A 179 10.56 11.61 11.98
C GLN A 179 11.44 10.43 12.44
N GLU A 180 11.09 9.21 12.04
CA GLU A 180 11.89 8.02 12.33
C GLU A 180 13.20 8.00 11.54
N ASP A 181 13.23 8.63 10.35
CA ASP A 181 14.45 8.70 9.54
C ASP A 181 15.48 9.67 10.14
N GLU A 182 15.05 10.59 11.02
CA GLU A 182 15.93 11.52 11.76
C GLU A 182 16.61 10.83 12.97
N GLU A 183 16.02 9.75 13.53
CA GLU A 183 16.58 9.05 14.71
C GLU A 183 17.73 8.09 14.36
N ASP A 184 17.84 7.67 13.09
CA ASP A 184 18.90 6.77 12.60
C ASP A 184 20.20 7.50 12.20
N GLU A 185 20.19 8.84 12.13
CA GLU A 185 21.36 9.66 11.77
C GLU A 185 22.21 10.13 12.98
N ASP A 186 21.77 9.88 14.22
CA ASP A 186 22.36 10.47 15.44
C ASP A 186 23.45 9.62 16.15
N GLU A 187 24.07 8.62 15.52
CA GLU A 187 25.14 7.84 16.19
C GLU A 187 26.57 8.39 16.06
N ASP A 188 26.86 9.42 15.25
CA ASP A 188 28.27 9.82 15.00
C ASP A 188 28.66 11.33 14.94
N ASP A 189 27.77 12.32 15.15
CA ASP A 189 28.19 13.74 15.11
C ASP A 189 27.98 14.51 16.44
N ASP A 190 29.06 14.62 17.20
CA ASP A 190 29.24 15.40 18.44
C ASP A 190 29.44 16.93 18.17
N GLU A 191 28.76 17.54 17.18
CA GLU A 191 28.89 18.98 16.89
C GLU A 191 27.54 19.69 16.64
N ASP A 192 27.23 20.62 17.56
CA ASP A 192 26.20 21.68 17.51
C ASP A 192 24.70 21.25 17.48
N GLU A 193 24.09 21.25 18.67
CA GLU A 193 22.65 21.13 18.97
C GLU A 193 21.83 22.36 18.49
N ASP A 194 22.05 22.82 17.26
CA ASP A 194 21.15 23.78 16.60
C ASP A 194 19.95 23.01 16.07
N SER A 195 18.88 22.98 16.86
CA SER A 195 17.58 22.39 16.53
C SER A 195 17.23 22.53 15.04
N ILE A 196 17.45 21.47 14.26
CA ILE A 196 17.07 21.42 12.85
C ILE A 196 15.55 21.55 12.82
N LYS A 197 15.07 22.74 12.44
CA LYS A 197 13.63 22.98 12.31
C LYS A 197 13.15 22.20 11.10
N LYS A 198 12.31 21.19 11.34
CA LYS A 198 11.56 20.52 10.27
C LYS A 198 10.88 21.60 9.41
N PRO A 199 11.10 21.62 8.08
CA PRO A 199 10.53 22.65 7.22
C PRO A 199 9.00 22.65 7.33
N GLU A 200 8.37 23.83 7.25
CA GLU A 200 6.92 23.93 7.49
C GLU A 200 6.10 23.36 6.32
N ASN A 201 6.70 23.31 5.12
CA ASN A 201 6.04 22.87 3.90
C ASN A 201 6.97 22.07 2.99
N LEU A 202 6.39 21.16 2.20
CA LEU A 202 7.12 20.35 1.21
C LEU A 202 7.94 21.20 0.22
N THR A 203 7.45 22.38 -0.15
CA THR A 203 8.18 23.30 -1.04
C THR A 203 9.49 23.80 -0.43
N GLU A 204 9.49 24.07 0.88
CA GLU A 204 10.68 24.50 1.61
C GLU A 204 11.67 23.34 1.73
N PHE A 205 11.17 22.14 2.03
CA PHE A 205 11.97 20.91 2.03
C PHE A 205 12.67 20.68 0.68
N ILE A 206 11.93 20.71 -0.43
CA ILE A 206 12.51 20.53 -1.77
C ILE A 206 13.56 21.61 -2.08
N ALA A 207 13.37 22.83 -1.56
CA ALA A 207 14.31 23.94 -1.78
C ALA A 207 15.59 23.85 -0.94
N GLN A 208 15.65 22.98 0.06
CA GLN A 208 16.88 22.73 0.84
C GLN A 208 17.92 21.94 0.03
N PHE A 209 17.47 21.09 -0.90
CA PHE A 209 18.35 20.27 -1.72
C PHE A 209 18.76 21.02 -2.99
N ASN A 210 20.04 20.90 -3.34
CA ASN A 210 20.55 21.42 -4.59
C ASN A 210 20.50 20.33 -5.66
N TYR A 211 19.42 20.31 -6.44
CA TYR A 211 19.11 19.24 -7.40
C TYR A 211 20.30 18.80 -8.29
N ASP A 212 21.17 19.72 -8.70
CA ASP A 212 22.30 19.43 -9.58
C ASP A 212 23.49 18.77 -8.86
N GLU A 213 23.57 18.89 -7.53
CA GLU A 213 24.64 18.33 -6.69
C GLU A 213 24.25 16.99 -6.05
N GLU A 214 22.95 16.71 -5.94
CA GLU A 214 22.43 15.46 -5.38
C GLU A 214 22.72 14.24 -6.26
N ASP A 215 22.71 13.06 -5.65
CA ASP A 215 22.81 11.80 -6.34
C ASP A 215 21.55 11.47 -7.17
N GLN A 216 21.67 10.48 -8.07
CA GLN A 216 20.59 10.13 -8.99
C GLN A 216 19.33 9.63 -8.29
N GLU A 217 19.46 8.97 -7.14
CA GLU A 217 18.31 8.42 -6.42
C GLU A 217 17.51 9.54 -5.77
N THR A 218 18.20 10.48 -5.11
CA THR A 218 17.61 11.68 -4.53
C THR A 218 16.94 12.56 -5.59
N GLN A 219 17.57 12.75 -6.76
CA GLN A 219 16.96 13.50 -7.87
C GLN A 219 15.62 12.89 -8.32
N ILE A 220 15.55 11.56 -8.44
CA ILE A 220 14.32 10.83 -8.82
C ILE A 220 13.21 11.06 -7.77
N ILE A 221 13.55 11.00 -6.48
CA ILE A 221 12.61 11.24 -5.38
C ILE A 221 12.11 12.69 -5.39
N LEU A 222 13.02 13.67 -5.56
CA LEU A 222 12.66 15.08 -5.66
C LEU A 222 11.71 15.35 -6.83
N ASP A 223 11.94 14.71 -7.97
CA ASP A 223 11.05 14.83 -9.13
C ASP A 223 9.66 14.25 -8.89
N TYR A 224 9.57 13.13 -8.17
CA TYR A 224 8.29 12.59 -7.72
C TYR A 224 7.55 13.56 -6.78
N LEU A 225 8.25 14.13 -5.78
CA LEU A 225 7.67 15.04 -4.80
C LEU A 225 7.11 16.33 -5.44
N LYS A 226 7.68 16.77 -6.56
CA LYS A 226 7.17 17.93 -7.32
C LYS A 226 5.83 17.66 -8.01
N VAL A 227 5.49 16.40 -8.30
CA VAL A 227 4.34 16.02 -9.15
C VAL A 227 3.11 15.60 -8.35
N ILE A 228 3.29 15.06 -7.14
CA ILE A 228 2.20 14.61 -6.28
C ILE A 228 1.25 15.75 -5.87
N PRO A 229 -0.05 15.47 -5.65
CA PRO A 229 -0.76 14.24 -6.01
C PRO A 229 -1.02 14.15 -7.52
N PHE A 230 -1.04 12.93 -8.06
CA PHE A 230 -1.31 12.68 -9.48
C PHE A 230 -2.78 12.87 -9.81
N THR A 231 -3.09 13.39 -10.99
CA THR A 231 -4.47 13.49 -11.49
C THR A 231 -4.76 12.45 -12.56
N PHE A 232 -5.83 11.67 -12.36
CA PHE A 232 -6.18 10.56 -13.23
C PHE A 232 -7.51 10.79 -13.94
N ILE A 233 -7.53 10.49 -15.24
CA ILE A 233 -8.75 10.46 -16.07
C ILE A 233 -8.80 9.09 -16.73
N SER A 234 -9.88 8.36 -16.49
CA SER A 234 -10.14 7.09 -17.19
C SER A 234 -10.70 7.34 -18.57
N TYR A 235 -10.45 6.44 -19.52
CA TYR A 235 -11.13 6.44 -20.81
C TYR A 235 -12.59 5.99 -20.67
N GLU A 236 -13.37 6.21 -21.72
CA GLU A 236 -14.76 5.76 -21.80
C GLU A 236 -14.83 4.37 -22.43
N ASP A 237 -15.57 3.47 -21.76
CA ASP A 237 -15.70 2.07 -22.15
C ASP A 237 -17.02 1.86 -22.90
N GLU A 238 -16.98 1.04 -23.94
CA GLU A 238 -18.20 0.58 -24.62
C GLU A 238 -18.99 -0.34 -23.67
N PRO A 239 -20.29 -0.07 -23.41
CA PRO A 239 -21.05 -0.75 -22.37
C PRO A 239 -21.23 -2.26 -22.62
N ASP A 240 -21.20 -2.70 -23.89
CA ASP A 240 -21.41 -4.10 -24.26
C ASP A 240 -20.11 -4.90 -24.27
N THR A 241 -18.97 -4.29 -24.63
CA THR A 241 -17.70 -5.00 -24.82
C THR A 241 -16.65 -4.71 -23.75
N GLY A 242 -16.82 -3.64 -22.98
CA GLY A 242 -15.83 -3.17 -22.00
C GLY A 242 -14.52 -2.68 -22.63
N LYS A 243 -14.48 -2.47 -23.95
CA LYS A 243 -13.30 -1.95 -24.67
C LYS A 243 -13.34 -0.43 -24.73
N PRO A 244 -12.18 0.24 -24.85
CA PRO A 244 -12.14 1.68 -25.09
C PRO A 244 -12.96 2.05 -26.32
N ILE A 245 -13.81 3.07 -26.20
CA ILE A 245 -14.55 3.62 -27.35
C ILE A 245 -13.53 4.29 -28.29
N GLU A 246 -13.53 3.88 -29.56
CA GLU A 246 -12.72 4.52 -30.59
C GLU A 246 -13.35 5.87 -30.99
N ILE A 247 -12.76 6.97 -30.52
CA ILE A 247 -13.14 8.33 -30.93
C ILE A 247 -12.26 8.73 -32.12
N PRO A 248 -12.80 9.40 -33.17
CA PRO A 248 -11.99 9.90 -34.28
C PRO A 248 -10.83 10.77 -33.77
N ASP A 249 -9.61 10.46 -34.23
CA ASP A 249 -8.34 11.10 -33.84
C ASP A 249 -7.90 10.96 -32.37
N VAL A 250 -8.69 10.33 -31.50
CA VAL A 250 -8.39 10.13 -30.06
C VAL A 250 -8.67 8.66 -29.68
N PRO A 251 -7.68 7.76 -29.73
CA PRO A 251 -7.92 6.33 -29.51
C PRO A 251 -8.23 5.98 -28.05
N LEU A 252 -7.83 6.81 -27.09
CA LEU A 252 -8.17 6.68 -25.67
C LEU A 252 -8.60 8.03 -25.11
N GLY A 253 -9.90 8.22 -24.99
CA GLY A 253 -10.46 9.48 -24.53
C GLY A 253 -11.84 9.33 -23.92
N ARG A 254 -12.41 10.48 -23.57
CA ARG A 254 -13.82 10.62 -23.16
C ARG A 254 -14.48 11.67 -24.03
N ASP A 255 -15.72 11.43 -24.45
CA ASP A 255 -16.53 12.40 -25.18
C ASP A 255 -17.65 12.95 -24.28
N PHE A 256 -17.67 14.28 -24.10
CA PHE A 256 -18.70 14.95 -23.31
C PHE A 256 -19.81 15.58 -24.16
N GLY A 257 -19.78 15.39 -25.49
CA GLY A 257 -20.70 15.98 -26.45
C GLY A 257 -20.43 17.46 -26.76
N TRP A 258 -19.77 18.18 -25.85
CA TRP A 258 -19.24 19.54 -26.08
C TRP A 258 -17.74 19.54 -26.40
N GLY A 259 -17.06 18.40 -26.25
CA GLY A 259 -15.64 18.25 -26.53
C GLY A 259 -15.13 16.87 -26.13
N THR A 260 -14.03 16.48 -26.76
CA THR A 260 -13.32 15.22 -26.52
C THR A 260 -12.05 15.48 -25.72
N ILE A 261 -11.79 14.67 -24.70
CA ILE A 261 -10.58 14.75 -23.88
C ILE A 261 -9.72 13.52 -24.14
N ASP A 262 -8.46 13.75 -24.54
CA ASP A 262 -7.44 12.71 -24.60
C ASP A 262 -6.93 12.40 -23.18
N CYS A 263 -7.10 11.15 -22.75
CA CYS A 263 -6.68 10.68 -21.42
C CYS A 263 -5.16 10.56 -21.27
N LEU A 264 -4.43 10.45 -22.38
CA LEU A 264 -2.96 10.33 -22.38
C LEU A 264 -2.27 11.70 -22.44
N SER A 265 -3.03 12.77 -22.67
CA SER A 265 -2.51 14.13 -22.72
C SER A 265 -2.06 14.60 -21.35
N GLN A 266 -0.77 15.00 -21.26
CA GLN A 266 -0.14 15.53 -20.05
C GLN A 266 -0.75 16.86 -19.57
N ILE A 267 -1.54 17.53 -20.42
CA ILE A 267 -2.22 18.78 -20.06
C ILE A 267 -3.36 18.50 -19.07
N TYR A 268 -4.08 17.40 -19.29
CA TYR A 268 -5.31 17.09 -18.56
C TYR A 268 -5.09 15.99 -17.52
N SER A 269 -4.29 14.97 -17.83
CA SER A 269 -4.01 13.85 -16.93
C SER A 269 -2.51 13.64 -16.71
N ASP A 270 -2.16 13.31 -15.47
CA ASP A 270 -0.81 12.92 -15.08
C ASP A 270 -0.61 11.38 -15.22
N PHE A 271 -1.48 10.67 -15.95
CA PHE A 271 -1.45 9.20 -16.06
C PHE A 271 -0.13 8.67 -16.62
N THR A 272 0.40 9.29 -17.67
CA THR A 272 1.68 8.87 -18.27
C THR A 272 2.82 8.98 -17.27
N GLN A 273 2.82 10.04 -16.45
CA GLN A 273 3.82 10.24 -15.40
C GLN A 273 3.66 9.20 -14.28
N LEU A 274 2.43 8.96 -13.82
CA LEU A 274 2.14 7.93 -12.83
C LEU A 274 2.58 6.54 -13.30
N LYS A 275 2.31 6.20 -14.56
CA LYS A 275 2.75 4.93 -15.17
C LYS A 275 4.28 4.81 -15.19
N GLN A 276 4.98 5.88 -15.56
CA GLN A 276 6.44 5.91 -15.58
C GLN A 276 7.03 5.74 -14.17
N VAL A 277 6.47 6.44 -13.18
CA VAL A 277 6.86 6.32 -11.77
C VAL A 277 6.68 4.88 -11.29
N LEU A 278 5.49 4.29 -11.48
CA LEU A 278 5.17 2.95 -10.97
C LEU A 278 5.94 1.81 -11.63
N LEU A 279 6.14 1.87 -12.95
CA LEU A 279 6.68 0.74 -13.72
C LEU A 279 8.17 0.87 -14.03
N SER A 280 8.70 2.08 -14.13
CA SER A 280 10.08 2.34 -14.56
C SER A 280 10.90 2.97 -13.42
N SER A 281 10.72 4.27 -13.15
CA SER A 281 11.62 5.05 -12.29
C SER A 281 11.60 4.60 -10.81
N HIS A 282 10.43 4.49 -10.19
CA HIS A 282 10.32 4.19 -8.74
C HIS A 282 10.08 2.72 -8.44
N ARG A 283 9.97 1.85 -9.46
CA ARG A 283 9.63 0.43 -9.26
C ARG A 283 10.59 -0.25 -8.29
N ARG A 284 11.90 -0.07 -8.48
CA ARG A 284 12.92 -0.69 -7.61
C ARG A 284 12.88 -0.09 -6.20
N PHE A 285 12.74 1.22 -6.09
CA PHE A 285 12.66 1.91 -4.80
C PHE A 285 11.44 1.45 -3.98
N LEU A 286 10.26 1.35 -4.60
CA LEU A 286 9.05 0.84 -3.96
C LEU A 286 9.21 -0.60 -3.47
N GLN A 287 9.91 -1.44 -4.24
CA GLN A 287 10.19 -2.82 -3.86
C GLN A 287 11.17 -2.88 -2.68
N LEU A 288 12.27 -2.13 -2.74
CA LEU A 288 13.28 -2.08 -1.67
C LEU A 288 12.67 -1.60 -0.36
N ASP A 289 11.99 -0.46 -0.37
CA ASP A 289 11.36 0.11 0.82
C ASP A 289 10.29 -0.83 1.42
N THR A 290 9.57 -1.59 0.57
CA THR A 290 8.62 -2.59 1.07
C THR A 290 9.30 -3.71 1.86
N VAL A 291 10.46 -4.17 1.39
CA VAL A 291 11.20 -5.26 2.04
C VAL A 291 11.95 -4.74 3.27
N GLU A 292 12.67 -3.63 3.13
CA GLU A 292 13.59 -3.10 4.14
C GLU A 292 12.86 -2.40 5.28
N ARG A 293 11.78 -1.67 4.99
CA ARG A 293 10.99 -0.96 6.01
C ARG A 293 9.80 -1.79 6.48
N TYR A 294 8.78 -1.96 5.63
CA TYR A 294 7.50 -2.51 6.09
C TYR A 294 7.56 -4.00 6.46
N TYR A 295 8.23 -4.81 5.63
CA TYR A 295 8.34 -6.24 5.89
C TYR A 295 9.23 -6.53 7.10
N GLU A 296 10.40 -5.88 7.23
CA GLU A 296 11.27 -6.09 8.40
C GLU A 296 10.66 -5.57 9.70
N GLN A 297 9.94 -4.44 9.68
CA GLN A 297 9.17 -3.96 10.83
C GLN A 297 8.14 -5.03 11.26
N TYR A 298 7.33 -5.52 10.31
CA TYR A 298 6.35 -6.57 10.56
C TYR A 298 6.97 -7.88 11.06
N ARG A 299 8.09 -8.29 10.46
CA ARG A 299 8.84 -9.49 10.82
C ARG A 299 9.37 -9.40 12.24
N THR A 300 9.93 -8.26 12.61
CA THR A 300 10.43 -7.99 13.96
C THR A 300 9.29 -8.01 14.99
N GLU A 301 8.17 -7.36 14.71
CA GLU A 301 6.95 -7.42 15.55
C GLU A 301 6.44 -8.86 15.73
N LYS A 302 6.40 -9.66 14.66
CA LYS A 302 5.92 -11.05 14.73
C LYS A 302 6.89 -11.94 15.52
N LEU A 303 8.19 -11.79 15.33
CA LEU A 303 9.19 -12.60 16.03
C LEU A 303 9.26 -12.24 17.52
N THR A 304 9.19 -10.96 17.86
CA THR A 304 9.12 -10.49 19.26
C THR A 304 7.84 -10.98 19.93
N PHE A 305 6.69 -10.91 19.26
CA PHE A 305 5.42 -11.44 19.77
C PHE A 305 5.49 -12.96 20.02
N LYS A 306 6.06 -13.73 19.09
CA LYS A 306 6.28 -15.19 19.26
C LYS A 306 7.20 -15.50 20.44
N ARG A 307 8.26 -14.71 20.64
CA ARG A 307 9.16 -14.86 21.80
C ARG A 307 8.45 -14.55 23.12
N ALA A 308 7.69 -13.45 23.17
CA ALA A 308 6.94 -13.05 24.36
C ALA A 308 5.88 -14.08 24.76
N THR A 309 5.14 -14.63 23.79
CA THR A 309 4.14 -15.69 24.05
C THR A 309 4.79 -16.98 24.52
N LYS A 310 5.95 -17.35 23.96
CA LYS A 310 6.74 -18.51 24.42
C LYS A 310 7.23 -18.32 25.87
N LEU A 311 7.80 -17.17 26.20
CA LEU A 311 8.23 -16.83 27.56
C LEU A 311 7.06 -16.92 28.56
N LYS A 312 5.92 -16.31 28.22
CA LYS A 312 4.72 -16.36 29.06
C LYS A 312 4.21 -17.78 29.29
N SER A 313 4.29 -18.65 28.28
CA SER A 313 3.93 -20.07 28.41
C SER A 313 4.90 -20.85 29.31
N MET A 314 6.21 -20.54 29.25
CA MET A 314 7.23 -21.14 30.11
C MET A 314 7.05 -20.71 31.57
N ASP A 315 6.75 -19.44 31.82
CA ASP A 315 6.47 -18.93 33.18
C ASP A 315 5.22 -19.58 33.78
N LEU A 316 4.14 -19.69 32.99
CA LEU A 316 2.91 -20.37 33.43
C LEU A 316 3.18 -21.84 33.79
N SER A 317 4.00 -22.54 32.99
CA SER A 317 4.38 -23.92 33.30
C SER A 317 5.24 -24.03 34.57
N SER A 318 6.15 -23.09 34.79
CA SER A 318 7.03 -23.05 35.98
C SER A 318 6.23 -22.75 37.25
N GLN A 319 5.26 -21.83 37.18
CA GLN A 319 4.36 -21.54 38.29
C GLN A 319 3.46 -22.72 38.65
N LYS A 320 3.04 -23.51 37.64
CA LYS A 320 2.23 -24.71 37.86
C LYS A 320 3.04 -25.80 38.57
N ILE A 321 4.28 -26.04 38.12
CA ILE A 321 5.21 -26.98 38.78
C ILE A 321 5.49 -26.56 40.23
N LEU A 322 5.69 -25.26 40.49
CA LEU A 322 5.91 -24.75 41.85
C LEU A 322 4.68 -24.88 42.76
N LYS A 323 3.46 -24.84 42.21
CA LYS A 323 2.23 -25.12 42.95
C LYS A 323 2.12 -26.60 43.29
N ASP A 324 2.33 -27.47 42.31
CA ASP A 324 2.24 -28.91 42.48
C ASP A 324 3.29 -29.44 43.49
N LEU A 325 4.45 -28.79 43.60
CA LEU A 325 5.49 -29.08 44.60
C LEU A 325 5.16 -28.58 46.02
N LYS A 326 4.28 -27.58 46.18
CA LYS A 326 3.85 -27.07 47.49
C LYS A 326 2.64 -27.81 48.06
N ASP A 327 1.89 -28.49 47.19
CA ASP A 327 0.73 -29.31 47.55
C ASP A 327 1.11 -30.78 47.85
N LEU A 328 2.42 -31.11 47.78
CA LEU A 328 3.07 -32.35 48.26
C LEU A 328 3.69 -32.12 49.65
#